data_AF-A0AAV0LFG3-F1
#
_entry.id   AF-A0AAV0LFG3-F1
#
_cell.length_a   1.000
_cell.length_b   1.000
_cell.length_c   1.000
_cell.angle_alpha   90.00
_cell.angle_beta   90.00
_cell.angle_gamma   90.00
#
_symmetry.space_group_name_H-M   'P 1'
#
loop_
_entity.id
_entity.type
_entity.pdbx_description
1 polymer ?
#
loop_
_entity_poly.entity_id
_entity_poly.type
_entity_poly.pdbx_seq_one_letter_code
_entity_poly.pdbx_strand_id
1 'polypeptide(L)'
;MQNIRQICPEGAQWLDQHDLEMWTFHKDGGHRWGIATTNSSESINNVYRECRALPISAIVEMTFWKTNRWFVNRLHWCEKR
;
A
#
# COMPACT_ATOMS: atom_id res chain seq x y z
N MET A 1 -9.19 -16.36 -10.23
CA MET A 1 -8.04 -17.28 -10.37
C MET A 1 -7.80 -17.77 -11.80
N GLN A 2 -8.82 -18.09 -12.59
CA GLN A 2 -8.63 -18.58 -13.98
C GLN A 2 -7.80 -17.63 -14.86
N ASN A 3 -7.96 -16.31 -14.69
CA ASN A 3 -7.19 -15.31 -15.44
C ASN A 3 -5.68 -15.31 -15.09
N ILE A 4 -5.31 -15.52 -13.82
CA ILE A 4 -3.91 -15.59 -13.38
C ILE A 4 -3.25 -16.87 -13.91
N ARG A 5 -3.98 -18.00 -13.89
CA ARG A 5 -3.50 -19.27 -14.45
C ARG A 5 -3.16 -19.20 -15.94
N GLN A 6 -3.81 -18.30 -16.69
CA GLN A 6 -3.53 -18.06 -18.10
C GLN A 6 -2.32 -17.14 -18.33
N ILE A 7 -2.10 -16.15 -17.44
CA ILE A 7 -1.03 -15.15 -17.58
C ILE A 7 0.30 -15.67 -17.00
N CYS A 8 0.24 -16.36 -15.86
CA CYS A 8 1.42 -16.87 -15.16
C CYS A 8 1.06 -18.20 -14.46
N PRO A 9 1.22 -19.34 -15.15
CA PRO A 9 0.90 -20.65 -14.60
C PRO A 9 1.77 -21.00 -13.40
N GLU A 10 3.05 -20.62 -13.41
CA GLU A 10 3.99 -20.81 -12.31
C GLU A 10 3.57 -20.04 -11.05
N GLY A 11 3.17 -18.77 -11.23
CA GLY A 11 2.66 -17.94 -10.14
C GLY A 11 1.36 -18.50 -9.57
N ALA A 12 0.48 -19.02 -10.42
CA ALA A 12 -0.73 -19.68 -9.94
C ALA A 12 -0.43 -20.97 -9.15
N GLN A 13 0.55 -21.76 -9.58
CA GLN A 13 0.97 -22.96 -8.86
C GLN A 13 1.58 -22.61 -7.50
N TRP A 14 2.35 -21.53 -7.41
CA TRP A 14 2.89 -21.03 -6.15
C TRP A 14 1.77 -20.56 -5.20
N LEU A 15 0.75 -19.86 -5.73
CA LEU A 15 -0.41 -19.41 -4.94
C LEU A 15 -1.26 -20.58 -4.45
N ASP A 16 -1.39 -21.64 -5.27
CA ASP A 16 -2.11 -22.86 -4.88
C ASP A 16 -1.38 -23.64 -3.76
N GLN A 17 -0.08 -23.39 -3.54
CA GLN A 17 0.72 -23.99 -2.45
C GLN A 17 0.63 -23.23 -1.12
N HIS A 18 0.13 -21.98 -1.13
CA HIS A 18 0.06 -21.13 0.05
C HIS A 18 -1.38 -20.89 0.48
N ASP A 19 -1.60 -20.72 1.79
CA ASP A 19 -2.93 -20.47 2.32
C ASP A 19 -3.55 -19.21 1.73
N LEU A 20 -4.80 -19.35 1.27
CA LEU A 20 -5.52 -18.31 0.54
C LEU A 20 -5.63 -17.01 1.34
N GLU A 21 -5.73 -17.11 2.66
CA GLU A 21 -5.81 -15.98 3.59
C GLU A 21 -4.50 -15.17 3.64
N MET A 22 -3.35 -15.80 3.37
CA MET A 22 -2.05 -15.13 3.42
C MET A 22 -1.81 -14.22 2.21
N TRP A 23 -2.43 -14.50 1.06
CA TRP A 23 -2.16 -13.78 -0.18
C TRP A 23 -3.39 -13.09 -0.79
N THR A 24 -4.62 -13.39 -0.34
CA THR A 24 -5.81 -12.66 -0.78
C THR A 24 -6.31 -11.67 0.26
N PHE A 25 -6.34 -10.39 -0.10
CA PHE A 25 -6.91 -9.34 0.76
C PHE A 25 -8.41 -9.56 1.06
N HIS A 26 -9.14 -10.25 0.17
CA HIS A 26 -10.56 -10.53 0.36
C HIS A 26 -10.84 -11.65 1.37
N LYS A 27 -9.87 -12.52 1.65
CA LYS A 27 -10.03 -13.67 2.55
C LYS A 27 -9.07 -13.66 3.73
N ASP A 28 -8.38 -12.55 3.99
CA ASP A 28 -7.41 -12.45 5.08
C ASP A 28 -8.03 -12.40 6.49
N GLY A 29 -9.36 -12.50 6.61
CA GLY A 29 -10.07 -12.43 7.88
C GLY A 29 -9.87 -11.14 8.66
N GLY A 30 -9.41 -10.06 8.00
CA GLY A 30 -9.05 -8.79 8.64
C GLY A 30 -7.63 -8.74 9.22
N HIS A 31 -6.83 -9.80 9.05
CA HIS A 31 -5.45 -9.89 9.56
C HIS A 31 -4.44 -9.13 8.69
N ARG A 32 -4.82 -8.73 7.46
CA ARG A 32 -4.00 -7.89 6.56
C ARG A 32 -2.61 -8.46 6.28
N TRP A 33 -2.52 -9.77 6.05
CA TRP A 33 -1.26 -10.47 5.76
C TRP A 33 -0.48 -9.85 4.59
N GLY A 34 -1.16 -9.30 3.58
CA GLY A 34 -0.53 -8.60 2.46
C GLY A 34 0.14 -7.25 2.80
N ILE A 35 -0.16 -6.65 3.95
CA ILE A 35 0.54 -5.43 4.42
C ILE A 35 1.94 -5.78 4.91
N ALA A 36 2.16 -6.99 5.43
CA ALA A 36 3.49 -7.42 5.88
C ALA A 36 4.48 -7.58 4.72
N THR A 37 4.01 -7.94 3.52
CA THR A 37 4.86 -8.11 2.33
C THR A 37 5.06 -6.81 1.55
N THR A 38 4.13 -5.85 1.67
CA THR A 38 4.29 -4.52 1.07
C THR A 38 4.88 -3.59 2.13
N ASN A 39 6.19 -3.65 2.30
CA ASN A 39 6.90 -2.83 3.27
C ASN A 39 6.65 -1.34 2.95
N SER A 40 5.71 -0.72 3.65
CA SER A 40 5.38 0.69 3.47
C SER A 40 6.60 1.57 3.70
N SER A 41 7.53 1.14 4.57
CA SER A 41 8.79 1.84 4.77
C SER A 41 9.72 1.77 3.55
N GLU A 42 9.71 0.70 2.75
CA GLU A 42 10.49 0.61 1.50
C GLU A 42 9.94 1.54 0.42
N SER A 43 8.62 1.54 0.23
CA SER A 43 7.97 2.47 -0.71
C SER A 43 8.26 3.92 -0.34
N ILE A 44 8.15 4.25 0.96
CA ILE A 44 8.47 5.56 1.51
C ILE A 44 9.98 5.87 1.36
N ASN A 45 10.87 4.91 1.59
CA ASN A 45 12.32 5.09 1.40
C ASN A 45 12.70 5.34 -0.08
N ASN A 46 12.00 4.72 -1.02
CA ASN A 46 12.18 4.99 -2.45
C ASN A 46 11.71 6.40 -2.82
N VAL A 47 10.58 6.86 -2.30
CA VAL A 47 10.13 8.25 -2.47
C VAL A 47 11.14 9.23 -1.88
N TYR A 48 11.64 8.93 -0.67
CA TYR A 48 12.65 9.77 -0.02
C TYR A 48 14.02 9.72 -0.68
N ARG A 49 14.31 8.72 -1.53
CA ARG A 49 15.58 8.66 -2.28
C ARG A 49 15.81 9.92 -3.11
N GLU A 50 14.77 10.39 -3.78
CA GLU A 50 14.79 11.64 -4.55
C GLU A 50 14.82 12.89 -3.66
N CYS A 51 14.30 12.78 -2.43
CA CYS A 51 14.25 13.90 -1.49
C CYS A 51 15.46 14.00 -0.57
N ARG A 52 16.46 13.10 -0.63
CA ARG A 52 17.61 13.11 0.32
C ARG A 52 18.45 14.38 0.30
N ALA A 53 18.41 15.13 -0.80
CA ALA A 53 19.09 16.42 -0.92
C ALA A 53 18.34 17.58 -0.24
N LEU A 54 17.09 17.36 0.16
CA LEU A 54 16.27 18.37 0.83
C LEU A 54 16.50 18.37 2.34
N PRO A 55 16.39 19.53 3.01
CA PRO A 55 16.36 19.59 4.46
C PRO A 55 15.25 18.70 5.03
N ILE A 56 15.56 17.95 6.09
CA ILE A 56 14.59 17.08 6.78
C ILE A 56 13.36 17.89 7.23
N SER A 57 13.57 19.13 7.69
CA SER A 57 12.49 20.05 8.06
C SER A 57 11.51 20.31 6.90
N ALA A 58 12.02 20.54 5.68
CA ALA A 58 11.19 20.78 4.51
C ALA A 58 10.37 19.55 4.10
N ILE A 59 10.96 18.35 4.23
CA ILE A 59 10.26 17.09 3.95
C ILE A 59 9.14 16.84 4.97
N VAL A 60 9.44 17.06 6.25
CA VAL A 60 8.46 16.91 7.35
C VAL A 60 7.31 17.90 7.18
N GLU A 61 7.62 19.17 6.94
CA GLU A 61 6.63 20.22 6.71
C GLU A 61 5.73 19.89 5.51
N MET A 62 6.32 19.53 4.36
CA MET A 62 5.56 19.18 3.17
C MET A 62 4.66 17.97 3.38
N THR A 63 5.17 16.94 4.07
CA THR A 63 4.43 15.72 4.38
C THR A 63 3.25 16.02 5.31
N PHE A 64 3.46 16.84 6.33
CA PHE A 64 2.41 17.29 7.25
C PHE A 64 1.29 18.01 6.50
N TRP A 65 1.63 19.04 5.71
CA TRP A 65 0.64 19.83 4.98
C TRP A 65 -0.12 19.01 3.94
N LYS A 66 0.56 18.15 3.18
CA LYS A 66 -0.10 17.25 2.22
C LYS A 66 -1.07 16.30 2.90
N THR A 67 -0.63 15.67 3.99
CA THR A 67 -1.43 14.69 4.74
C THR A 67 -2.65 15.37 5.35
N ASN A 68 -2.47 16.51 6.02
CA ASN A 68 -3.55 17.26 6.63
C ASN A 68 -4.59 17.70 5.59
N ARG A 69 -4.14 18.28 4.46
CA ARG A 69 -5.03 18.67 3.37
C ARG A 69 -5.83 17.49 2.82
N TRP A 70 -5.21 16.33 2.66
CA TRP A 70 -5.90 15.14 2.18
C TRP A 70 -6.99 14.67 3.14
N PHE A 71 -6.73 14.66 4.45
CA PHE A 71 -7.72 14.27 5.46
C PHE A 71 -8.87 15.28 5.53
N VAL A 72 -8.56 16.58 5.56
CA VAL A 72 -9.59 17.65 5.55
C VAL A 72 -10.47 17.54 4.32
N ASN A 73 -9.88 17.35 3.13
CA ASN A 73 -10.64 17.16 1.91
C ASN A 73 -11.59 15.96 2.03
N ARG A 74 -11.10 14.81 2.52
CA ARG A 74 -11.94 13.62 2.68
C ARG A 74 -13.06 13.82 3.70
N LEU A 75 -12.80 14.52 4.80
CA LEU A 75 -13.82 14.86 5.77
C LEU A 75 -14.95 15.67 5.09
N HIS A 76 -14.58 16.70 4.34
CA HIS A 76 -15.52 17.52 3.57
C HIS A 76 -16.30 16.71 2.52
N TRP A 77 -15.67 15.73 1.87
CA TRP A 77 -16.36 14.81 0.96
C TRP A 77 -17.37 13.90 1.69
N CYS A 78 -17.10 13.50 2.93
CA CYS A 78 -18.01 12.71 3.74
C CYS A 78 -19.20 13.53 4.24
N GLU A 79 -19.00 14.80 4.59
CA GLU A 79 -20.08 15.71 5.05
C GLU A 79 -21.05 16.11 3.94
N LYS A 80 -20.63 15.97 2.66
CA LYS A 80 -21.47 16.23 1.49
C LYS A 80 -22.29 15.03 1.02
N ARG A 81 -22.18 13.89 1.69
CA ARG A 81 -22.89 12.64 1.37
C ARG A 81 -24.04 12.42 2.33
#